data_AF-A0A0D3HG02-F1
#
_entry.id   AF-A0A0D3HG02-F1
#
_cell.length_a   1.000
_cell.length_b   1.000
_cell.length_c   1.000
_cell.angle_alpha   90.00
_cell.angle_beta   90.00
_cell.angle_gamma   90.00
#
_symmetry.space_group_name_H-M   'P 1'
#
loop_
_entity.id
_entity.type
_entity.pdbx_description
1 polymer ?
#
loop_
_entity_poly.entity_id
_entity_poly.type
_entity_poly.pdbx_seq_one_letter_code
_entity_poly.pdbx_strand_id
1 'polypeptide(L)'
;MVVRGVLSPREMETPMRSFLNWYKRADYTAYSFNTRPVARQPCQKPRVYYMRDSRMDRRRNVTVTEYDRHRGKQPDCRWRIPDPAALVDHIVVLKKPDPDLWKRSPRRNCCQVVSSPTKAGKNRTMTIEVGVCREGEFAKL
;
A
#
# COMPACT_ATOMS: atom_id res chain seq x y z
N MET A 1 2.92 1.00 -2.38
CA MET A 1 4.33 0.65 -2.06
C MET A 1 4.32 -0.61 -1.23
N VAL A 2 5.31 -1.50 -1.40
CA VAL A 2 5.46 -2.71 -0.58
C VAL A 2 6.86 -2.70 0.03
N VAL A 3 6.95 -2.88 1.36
CA VAL A 3 8.22 -2.90 2.10
C VAL A 3 8.62 -4.33 2.43
N ARG A 4 9.89 -4.53 2.83
CA ARG A 4 10.34 -5.77 3.47
C ARG A 4 9.94 -5.74 4.95
N GLY A 5 9.50 -6.89 5.47
CA GLY A 5 9.08 -7.02 6.88
C GLY A 5 7.62 -6.63 7.13
N VAL A 6 7.30 -6.33 8.39
CA VAL A 6 5.95 -6.02 8.86
C VAL A 6 5.91 -4.56 9.31
N LEU A 7 4.86 -3.83 8.90
CA LEU A 7 4.55 -2.49 9.40
C LEU A 7 3.28 -2.55 10.22
N SER A 8 3.29 -1.91 11.40
CA SER A 8 2.10 -1.86 12.24
C SER A 8 1.03 -0.94 11.61
N PRO A 9 -0.26 -1.18 11.89
CA PRO A 9 -1.33 -0.29 11.45
C PRO A 9 -1.12 1.17 11.88
N ARG A 10 -0.58 1.40 13.08
CA ARG A 10 -0.29 2.75 13.61
C ARG A 10 0.80 3.47 12.81
N GLU A 11 1.83 2.76 12.36
CA GLU A 11 2.84 3.34 11.47
C GLU A 11 2.30 3.60 10.05
N MET A 12 1.34 2.78 9.61
CA MET A 12 0.72 2.91 8.29
C MET A 12 -0.25 4.10 8.20
N GLU A 13 -0.86 4.51 9.32
CA GLU A 13 -1.68 5.73 9.41
C GLU A 13 -0.90 7.00 9.08
N THR A 14 0.40 7.04 9.38
CA THR A 14 1.25 8.19 9.09
C THR A 14 1.95 7.98 7.73
N PRO A 15 1.59 8.73 6.69
CA PRO A 15 2.16 8.54 5.36
C PRO A 15 3.66 8.82 5.33
N MET A 16 4.38 8.04 4.52
CA MET A 16 5.78 8.35 4.20
C MET A 16 5.87 9.67 3.43
N ARG A 17 6.84 10.51 3.82
CA ARG A 17 7.15 11.77 3.15
C ARG A 17 7.81 11.54 1.77
N SER A 18 6.99 11.13 0.81
CA SER A 18 7.38 10.77 -0.57
C SER A 18 7.16 11.90 -1.59
N PHE A 19 6.69 13.05 -1.11
CA PHE A 19 6.37 14.25 -1.88
C PHE A 19 7.20 15.43 -1.38
N LEU A 20 7.44 16.39 -2.28
CA LEU A 20 8.05 17.68 -1.95
C LEU A 20 6.93 18.67 -1.60
N ASN A 21 7.24 19.61 -0.71
CA ASN A 21 6.32 20.68 -0.37
C ASN A 21 6.34 21.76 -1.47
N TRP A 22 5.52 22.80 -1.31
CA TRP A 22 5.42 23.91 -2.27
C TRP A 22 6.75 24.65 -2.49
N TYR A 23 7.63 24.64 -1.48
CA TYR A 23 8.98 25.20 -1.53
C TYR A 23 10.01 24.22 -2.10
N LYS A 24 9.57 23.11 -2.71
CA LYS A 24 10.41 22.04 -3.25
C LYS A 24 11.35 21.41 -2.21
N ARG A 25 10.99 21.47 -0.93
CA ARG A 25 11.74 20.86 0.17
C ARG A 25 11.07 19.57 0.62
N ALA A 26 11.91 18.63 1.06
CA ALA A 26 11.48 17.37 1.64
C ALA A 26 11.45 17.46 3.18
N ASP A 27 11.02 18.57 3.77
CA ASP A 27 10.84 18.75 5.21
C ASP A 27 9.36 18.51 5.63
N TYR A 28 9.08 18.46 6.92
CA TYR A 28 7.75 18.15 7.46
C TYR A 28 6.91 19.40 7.76
N THR A 29 7.50 20.59 7.67
CA THR A 29 6.94 21.83 8.24
C THR A 29 5.84 22.45 7.39
N ALA A 30 5.63 21.96 6.17
CA ALA A 30 4.73 22.55 5.18
C ALA A 30 3.53 21.65 4.82
N TYR A 31 3.16 20.71 5.68
CA TYR A 31 2.00 19.84 5.51
C TYR A 31 1.02 20.00 6.67
N SER A 32 -0.28 19.94 6.36
CA SER A 32 -1.36 19.98 7.36
C SER A 32 -1.56 18.66 8.11
N PHE A 33 -0.68 17.68 7.90
CA PHE A 33 -0.74 16.35 8.48
C PHE A 33 0.66 15.82 8.79
N ASN A 34 0.73 14.93 9.78
CA ASN A 34 1.98 14.29 10.17
C ASN A 34 2.48 13.37 9.07
N THR A 35 3.79 13.42 8.79
CA THR A 35 4.47 12.52 7.86
C THR A 35 5.61 11.81 8.56
N ARG A 36 5.91 10.57 8.14
CA ARG A 36 7.07 9.82 8.64
C ARG A 36 8.23 9.89 7.65
N PRO A 37 9.48 9.89 8.13
CA PRO A 37 10.65 9.93 7.25
C PRO A 37 10.68 8.70 6.32
N VAL A 38 11.21 8.90 5.12
CA VAL A 38 11.51 7.80 4.20
C VAL A 38 12.71 7.04 4.74
N ALA A 39 12.64 5.70 4.70
CA ALA A 39 13.70 4.85 5.19
C ALA A 39 15.01 5.10 4.44
N ARG A 40 16.08 5.40 5.19
CA ARG A 40 17.44 5.56 4.66
C ARG A 40 18.16 4.23 4.49
N GLN A 41 17.77 3.22 5.26
CA GLN A 41 18.37 1.89 5.20
C GLN A 41 17.99 1.19 3.89
N PRO A 42 18.97 0.67 3.10
CA PRO A 42 18.72 0.00 1.82
C PRO A 42 17.65 -1.10 1.87
N CYS A 43 17.69 -1.93 2.93
CA CYS A 43 16.75 -3.02 3.13
C CYS A 43 15.31 -2.58 3.37
N GLN A 44 15.12 -1.40 3.96
CA GLN A 44 13.81 -0.83 4.27
C GLN A 44 13.25 0.01 3.12
N LYS A 45 14.01 0.20 2.03
CA LYS A 45 13.54 0.94 0.85
C LYS A 45 12.39 0.17 0.18
N PRO A 46 11.21 0.79 -0.02
CA PRO A 46 10.05 0.11 -0.58
C PRO A 46 10.22 -0.19 -2.07
N ARG A 47 9.51 -1.22 -2.53
CA ARG A 47 9.18 -1.43 -3.94
C ARG A 47 7.99 -0.55 -4.30
N VAL A 48 8.13 0.22 -5.38
CA VAL A 48 7.12 1.14 -5.90
C VAL A 48 6.26 0.43 -6.94
N TYR A 49 4.96 0.70 -6.91
CA TYR A 49 3.99 0.16 -7.86
C TYR A 49 3.18 1.35 -8.39
N TYR A 50 3.02 1.43 -9.70
CA TYR A 50 2.26 2.47 -10.37
C TYR A 50 0.94 1.92 -10.86
N MET A 51 -0.11 2.75 -10.82
CA MET A 51 -1.40 2.37 -11.38
C MET A 51 -1.26 2.17 -12.88
N ARG A 52 -1.73 1.03 -13.37
CA ARG A 52 -1.75 0.66 -14.78
C ARG A 52 -3.15 0.83 -15.38
N ASP A 53 -4.17 0.35 -14.68
CA ASP A 53 -5.55 0.38 -15.14
C ASP A 53 -6.52 0.61 -13.97
N SER A 54 -7.69 1.16 -14.30
CA SER A 54 -8.79 1.37 -13.36
C SER A 54 -10.12 1.17 -14.08
N ARG A 55 -10.94 0.25 -13.58
CA ARG A 55 -12.26 -0.04 -14.15
C ARG A 55 -13.28 -0.37 -13.07
N MET A 56 -14.55 -0.15 -13.39
CA MET A 56 -15.67 -0.59 -12.55
C MET A 56 -16.14 -1.98 -12.99
N ASP A 57 -16.03 -2.99 -12.13
CA ASP A 57 -16.71 -4.27 -12.33
C ASP A 57 -18.18 -4.12 -11.91
N ARG A 58 -19.05 -3.91 -12.91
CA ARG A 58 -20.49 -3.72 -12.69
C ARG A 58 -21.18 -4.95 -12.11
N ARG A 59 -20.69 -6.16 -12.36
CA ARG A 59 -21.32 -7.40 -11.85
C ARG A 59 -21.12 -7.53 -10.35
N ARG A 60 -19.94 -7.15 -9.87
CA ARG A 60 -19.58 -7.20 -8.45
C ARG A 60 -19.80 -5.88 -7.72
N ASN A 61 -20.13 -4.81 -8.45
CA ASN A 61 -20.21 -3.44 -7.97
C ASN A 61 -18.93 -3.03 -7.19
N VAL A 62 -17.76 -3.27 -7.80
CA VAL A 62 -16.46 -2.91 -7.21
C VAL A 62 -15.59 -2.18 -8.22
N THR A 63 -14.85 -1.18 -7.74
CA THR A 63 -13.78 -0.57 -8.52
C THR A 63 -12.55 -1.47 -8.45
N VAL A 64 -12.07 -1.91 -9.61
CA VAL A 64 -10.85 -2.69 -9.78
C VAL A 64 -9.74 -1.75 -10.23
N THR A 65 -8.69 -1.63 -9.44
CA THR A 65 -7.46 -0.92 -9.84
C THR A 65 -6.29 -1.89 -9.90
N GLU A 66 -5.54 -1.81 -10.99
CA GLU A 66 -4.38 -2.66 -11.23
C GLU A 66 -3.10 -1.83 -11.12
N TYR A 67 -2.08 -2.39 -10.47
CA TYR A 67 -0.81 -1.72 -10.25
C TYR A 67 0.35 -2.62 -10.65
N ASP A 68 1.27 -2.06 -11.43
CA ASP A 68 2.46 -2.75 -11.90
C ASP A 68 3.70 -2.28 -11.14
N ARG A 69 4.57 -3.23 -10.81
CA ARG A 69 5.83 -2.96 -10.12
C ARG A 69 6.76 -2.13 -11.01
N HIS A 70 7.24 -1.02 -10.45
CA HIS A 70 8.31 -0.26 -11.08
C HIS A 70 9.63 -1.06 -11.05
N ARG A 71 10.22 -1.28 -12.22
CA ARG A 71 11.46 -2.06 -12.40
C ARG A 71 12.74 -1.22 -12.28
N GLY A 72 12.77 -0.32 -11.30
CA GLY A 72 13.96 0.49 -11.00
C GLY A 72 15.03 -0.26 -10.23
N LYS A 73 16.29 0.19 -10.35
CA LYS A 73 17.41 -0.32 -9.55
C LYS A 73 17.14 -0.05 -8.06
N GLN A 74 17.18 -1.09 -7.25
CA GLN A 74 17.16 -0.98 -5.79
C GLN A 74 18.57 -1.25 -5.25
N PRO A 75 18.95 -0.61 -4.12
CA PRO A 75 20.20 -0.92 -3.47
C PRO A 75 20.17 -2.33 -2.90
N ASP A 76 21.34 -2.94 -2.80
CA ASP A 76 21.47 -4.29 -2.25
C ASP A 76 21.12 -4.30 -0.76
N CYS A 77 20.38 -5.34 -0.38
CA CYS A 77 20.01 -5.57 1.00
C CYS A 77 20.79 -6.77 1.55
N ARG A 78 21.53 -6.56 2.65
CA ARG A 78 22.31 -7.61 3.32
C ARG A 78 21.53 -8.37 4.39
N TRP A 79 20.35 -7.89 4.77
CA TRP A 79 19.52 -8.56 5.76
C TRP A 79 18.91 -9.83 5.16
N ARG A 80 18.80 -10.88 5.98
CA ARG A 80 18.15 -12.15 5.62
C ARG A 80 16.63 -12.01 5.65
N ILE A 81 16.08 -11.10 4.83
CA ILE A 81 14.63 -10.86 4.70
C ILE A 81 14.23 -11.02 3.24
N PRO A 82 13.16 -11.78 2.93
CA PRO A 82 12.67 -11.93 1.57
C PRO A 82 12.35 -10.60 0.90
N ASP A 83 12.70 -10.48 -0.38
CA ASP A 83 12.33 -9.32 -1.19
C ASP A 83 10.93 -9.53 -1.78
N PRO A 84 9.96 -8.65 -1.51
CA PRO A 84 8.62 -8.75 -2.10
C PRO A 84 8.66 -8.70 -3.64
N ALA A 85 9.67 -8.07 -4.24
CA ALA A 85 9.86 -8.08 -5.69
C ALA A 85 10.24 -9.45 -6.27
N ALA A 86 10.58 -10.44 -5.44
CA ALA A 86 10.78 -11.81 -5.89
C ALA A 86 9.46 -12.58 -6.03
N LEU A 87 8.35 -12.07 -5.47
CA LEU A 87 7.06 -12.77 -5.42
C LEU A 87 5.94 -12.00 -6.13
N VAL A 88 5.91 -10.67 -6.01
CA VAL A 88 4.80 -9.82 -6.47
C VAL A 88 5.30 -8.87 -7.56
N ASP A 89 4.61 -8.89 -8.70
CA ASP A 89 4.80 -7.94 -9.81
C ASP A 89 3.55 -7.11 -10.08
N HIS A 90 2.37 -7.70 -9.83
CA HIS A 90 1.08 -7.07 -10.07
C HIS A 90 0.27 -7.04 -8.77
N ILE A 91 -0.38 -5.92 -8.50
CA ILE A 91 -1.31 -5.79 -7.38
C ILE A 91 -2.67 -5.41 -7.96
N VAL A 92 -3.69 -6.19 -7.62
CA VAL A 92 -5.09 -5.89 -7.96
C VAL A 92 -5.78 -5.48 -6.67
N VAL A 93 -6.35 -4.27 -6.67
CA VAL A 93 -7.13 -3.77 -5.54
C VAL A 93 -8.60 -3.75 -5.93
N LEU A 94 -9.41 -4.44 -5.14
CA LEU A 94 -10.86 -4.48 -5.27
C LEU A 94 -11.47 -3.56 -4.21
N LYS A 95 -12.04 -2.44 -4.63
CA LYS A 95 -12.61 -1.44 -3.73
C LYS A 95 -14.13 -1.44 -3.84
N LYS A 96 -14.81 -1.76 -2.73
CA LYS A 96 -16.28 -1.59 -2.63
C LYS A 96 -16.63 -0.10 -2.47
N PRO A 97 -17.67 0.40 -3.16
CA PRO A 97 -18.23 1.73 -2.90
C PRO A 97 -18.71 1.85 -1.46
N ASP A 98 -18.45 2.99 -0.83
CA ASP A 98 -18.92 3.30 0.52
C ASP A 98 -19.37 4.77 0.55
N PRO A 99 -20.69 5.04 0.42
CA PRO A 99 -21.23 6.41 0.41
C PRO A 99 -20.94 7.19 1.70
N ASP A 100 -20.83 6.49 2.83
CA ASP A 100 -20.62 7.09 4.14
C ASP A 100 -19.13 7.17 4.53
N LEU A 101 -18.22 6.88 3.59
CA LEU A 101 -16.77 6.84 3.84
C LEU A 101 -16.27 8.08 4.60
N TRP A 102 -16.76 9.26 4.25
CA TRP A 102 -16.35 10.54 4.84
C TRP A 102 -16.95 10.81 6.23
N LYS A 103 -18.04 10.13 6.58
CA LYS A 103 -18.68 10.21 7.90
C LYS A 103 -18.04 9.26 8.91
N ARG A 104 -17.18 8.32 8.47
CA ARG A 104 -16.50 7.35 9.33
C ARG A 104 -15.27 7.92 10.04
N SER A 105 -14.87 7.26 11.13
CA SER A 105 -13.68 7.57 11.93
C SER A 105 -12.38 7.51 11.10
N PRO A 106 -11.24 8.06 11.59
CA PRO A 106 -10.00 8.22 10.81
C PRO A 106 -9.48 6.95 10.11
N ARG A 107 -9.69 5.74 10.65
CA ARG A 107 -9.51 4.48 9.90
C ARG A 107 -10.80 4.09 9.20
N ARG A 108 -10.99 4.66 8.02
CA ARG A 108 -12.23 4.55 7.24
C ARG A 108 -12.40 3.21 6.52
N ASN A 109 -11.28 2.54 6.20
CA ASN A 109 -11.28 1.28 5.45
C ASN A 109 -10.29 0.28 6.03
N CYS A 110 -10.64 -0.99 5.95
CA CYS A 110 -9.74 -2.11 6.20
C CYS A 110 -9.45 -2.85 4.89
N CYS A 111 -8.35 -3.60 4.89
CA CYS A 111 -7.91 -4.37 3.74
C CYS A 111 -7.78 -5.84 4.10
N GLN A 112 -8.16 -6.71 3.17
CA GLN A 112 -8.05 -8.16 3.30
C GLN A 112 -7.30 -8.71 2.08
N VAL A 113 -6.31 -9.58 2.31
CA VAL A 113 -5.62 -10.29 1.22
C VAL A 113 -6.52 -11.44 0.76
N VAL A 114 -6.98 -11.36 -0.50
CA VAL A 114 -7.84 -12.38 -1.11
C VAL A 114 -6.99 -13.49 -1.72
N SER A 115 -5.91 -13.11 -2.40
CA SER A 115 -4.94 -14.05 -2.94
C SER A 115 -3.55 -13.45 -2.93
N SER A 116 -2.55 -14.30 -2.70
CA SER A 116 -1.15 -13.91 -2.75
C SER A 116 -0.32 -15.00 -3.45
N PRO A 117 0.79 -14.63 -4.12
CA PRO A 117 1.71 -15.59 -4.72
C PRO A 117 2.35 -16.47 -3.65
N THR A 118 2.20 -17.79 -3.75
CA THR A 118 2.79 -18.76 -2.79
C THR A 118 4.15 -19.30 -3.25
N LYS A 119 4.47 -19.23 -4.55
CA LYS A 119 5.76 -19.64 -5.13
C LYS A 119 6.19 -18.67 -6.23
N ALA A 120 7.50 -18.44 -6.35
CA ALA A 120 8.07 -17.71 -7.48
C ALA A 120 7.90 -18.56 -8.75
N GLY A 121 7.00 -18.17 -9.67
CA GLY A 121 6.83 -18.94 -10.91
C GLY A 121 5.65 -18.51 -11.77
N LYS A 122 4.43 -18.98 -11.47
CA LYS A 122 3.34 -18.94 -12.45
C LYS A 122 2.39 -17.74 -12.33
N ASN A 123 2.15 -17.23 -11.12
CA ASN A 123 1.26 -16.08 -10.93
C ASN A 123 1.82 -15.16 -9.83
N ARG A 124 2.29 -13.98 -10.25
CA ARG A 124 2.94 -12.98 -9.39
C ARG A 124 1.99 -11.82 -9.07
N THR A 125 0.70 -12.11 -9.07
CA THR A 125 -0.38 -11.16 -8.77
C THR A 125 -0.86 -11.33 -7.33
N MET A 126 -0.94 -10.22 -6.61
CA MET A 126 -1.56 -10.16 -5.29
C MET A 126 -2.89 -9.42 -5.41
N THR A 127 -3.97 -10.02 -4.88
CA THR A 127 -5.29 -9.40 -4.87
C THR A 127 -5.66 -8.99 -3.45
N ILE A 128 -6.01 -7.72 -3.28
CA ILE A 128 -6.38 -7.12 -2.00
C ILE A 128 -7.80 -6.55 -2.14
N GLU A 129 -8.68 -6.92 -1.23
CA GLU A 129 -9.99 -6.28 -1.09
C GLU A 129 -9.90 -5.14 -0.07
N VAL A 130 -10.53 -4.01 -0.38
CA VAL A 130 -10.61 -2.84 0.50
C VAL A 130 -12.07 -2.47 0.69
N GLY A 131 -12.50 -2.37 1.94
CA GLY A 131 -13.88 -2.10 2.30
C GLY A 131 -14.03 -1.56 3.71
N VAL A 132 -15.26 -1.58 4.20
CA VAL A 132 -15.58 -1.23 5.58
C VAL A 132 -14.94 -2.25 6.52
N CYS A 133 -14.33 -1.77 7.60
CA CYS A 133 -13.77 -2.64 8.65
C CYS A 133 -14.87 -3.46 9.32
N ARG A 134 -14.59 -4.75 9.54
CA ARG A 134 -15.44 -5.62 10.36
C ARG A 134 -15.27 -5.30 11.83
N GLU A 135 -16.19 -5.80 12.65
CA GLU A 135 -16.08 -5.70 14.10
C GLU A 135 -14.77 -6.33 14.58
N GLY A 136 -14.02 -5.61 15.43
CA GLY A 136 -12.72 -6.05 15.94
C GLY A 136 -11.52 -5.84 15.01
N GLU A 137 -11.69 -5.52 13.72
CA GLU A 137 -10.56 -5.18 12.81
C GLU A 137 -9.96 -3.80 13.13
N PHE A 138 -10.72 -2.97 13.83
CA PHE A 138 -10.28 -1.69 14.34
C PHE A 138 -10.30 -1.71 15.86
N ALA A 139 -9.13 -1.54 16.49
CA ALA A 139 -9.07 -1.17 17.89
C ALA A 139 -9.50 0.30 18.01
N LYS A 140 -10.70 0.54 18.57
CA LYS A 140 -11.04 1.86 19.11
C LYS A 140 -10.01 2.14 20.21
N LEU A 141 -9.18 3.15 19.99
CA LEU A 141 -8.46 3.82 21.08
C LEU A 141 -9.48 4.54 21.96
#